data_AF-A0A960BAL1-F1
#
_entry.id   AF-A0A960BAL1-F1
#
_cell.length_a   1.000
_cell.length_b   1.000
_cell.length_c   1.000
_cell.angle_alpha   90.00
_cell.angle_beta   90.00
_cell.angle_gamma   90.00
#
_symmetry.space_group_name_H-M   'P 1'
#
loop_
_entity.id
_entity.type
_entity.pdbx_description
1 polymer ?
#
loop_
_entity_poly.entity_id
_entity_poly.type
_entity_poly.pdbx_seq_one_letter_code
_entity_poly.pdbx_strand_id
1 'polypeptide(L)'
;MAARYGDGRSALDLALDTVSGLKPGSWESVEALAMLAIEARARPEGLPLLDAARSSASGLLAGSWQSARALAWIARAERELLR
;
A
#
# COMPACT_ATOMS: atom_id res chain seq x y z
N MET A 1 1.14 21.15 -7.81
CA MET A 1 2.09 20.62 -8.81
C MET A 1 2.98 19.63 -8.07
N ALA A 2 2.85 18.32 -8.32
CA ALA A 2 3.66 17.32 -7.63
C ALA A 2 5.14 17.54 -7.95
N ALA A 3 6.02 17.49 -6.95
CA ALA A 3 7.45 17.55 -7.17
C ALA A 3 7.87 16.37 -8.06
N ARG A 4 8.51 16.67 -9.19
CA ARG A 4 9.10 15.67 -10.07
C ARG A 4 10.57 15.54 -9.69
N TYR A 5 11.05 14.30 -9.58
CA TYR A 5 12.47 14.03 -9.40
C TYR A 5 13.22 14.37 -10.69
N GLY A 6 14.56 14.46 -10.64
CA GLY A 6 15.40 14.89 -11.77
C GLY A 6 15.26 14.07 -13.05
N ASP A 7 14.63 12.89 -12.97
CA ASP A 7 14.31 11.99 -14.08
C ASP A 7 12.85 12.12 -14.60
N GLY A 8 12.08 13.06 -14.06
CA GLY A 8 10.69 13.32 -14.46
C GLY A 8 9.64 12.45 -13.75
N ARG A 9 10.03 11.44 -12.97
CA ARG A 9 9.09 10.60 -12.20
C ARG A 9 8.52 11.33 -10.99
N SER A 10 7.27 11.03 -10.65
CA SER A 10 6.66 11.52 -9.40
C SER A 10 7.08 10.64 -8.21
N ALA A 11 6.88 11.13 -6.99
CA ALA A 11 7.09 10.34 -5.78
C ALA A 11 6.24 9.05 -5.77
N LEU A 12 5.03 9.10 -6.32
CA LEU A 12 4.16 7.94 -6.43
C LEU A 12 4.74 6.89 -7.40
N ASP A 13 5.30 7.31 -8.54
CA ASP A 13 5.91 6.38 -9.49
C ASP A 13 7.11 5.66 -8.87
N LEU A 14 7.97 6.39 -8.16
CA LEU A 14 9.10 5.78 -7.43
C LEU A 14 8.64 4.82 -6.33
N ALA A 15 7.55 5.15 -5.64
CA ALA A 15 7.02 4.30 -4.58
C ALA A 15 6.39 3.01 -5.16
N LEU A 16 5.71 3.10 -6.31
CA LEU A 16 5.19 1.94 -7.05
C LEU A 16 6.33 1.03 -7.53
N ASP A 17 7.41 1.60 -8.04
CA ASP A 17 8.60 0.82 -8.41
C ASP A 17 9.19 0.10 -7.19
N THR A 18 9.30 0.81 -6.06
CA THR A 18 9.91 0.29 -4.82
C THR A 18 9.07 -0.81 -4.17
N VAL A 19 7.73 -0.69 -4.19
CA VAL A 19 6.86 -1.64 -3.48
C VAL A 19 6.93 -3.05 -4.04
N SER A 20 7.30 -3.19 -5.33
CA SER A 20 7.50 -4.49 -5.98
C SER A 20 8.60 -5.34 -5.34
N GLY A 21 9.56 -4.71 -4.64
CA GLY A 21 10.65 -5.37 -3.94
C GLY A 21 10.37 -5.76 -2.49
N LEU A 22 9.19 -5.43 -1.94
CA LEU A 22 8.90 -5.69 -0.53
C LEU A 22 8.67 -7.17 -0.26
N LYS A 23 9.21 -7.64 0.87
CA LYS A 23 8.99 -9.01 1.33
C LYS A 23 7.49 -9.20 1.64
N PRO A 24 6.82 -10.20 1.05
CA PRO A 24 5.43 -10.47 1.37
C PRO A 24 5.27 -10.94 2.82
N GLY A 25 4.10 -10.68 3.41
CA GLY A 25 3.73 -11.16 4.74
C GLY A 25 4.34 -10.40 5.92
N SER A 26 5.02 -9.27 5.69
CA SER A 26 5.43 -8.36 6.76
C SER A 26 4.41 -7.24 6.96
N TRP A 27 4.31 -6.69 8.18
CA TRP A 27 3.39 -5.59 8.46
C TRP A 27 3.79 -4.31 7.70
N GLU A 28 5.09 -4.09 7.47
CA GLU A 28 5.61 -2.99 6.66
C GLU A 28 5.09 -3.07 5.23
N SER A 29 5.11 -4.28 4.66
CA SER A 29 4.63 -4.53 3.30
C SER A 29 3.13 -4.28 3.19
N VAL A 30 2.35 -4.79 4.14
CA VAL A 30 0.89 -4.57 4.19
C VAL A 30 0.55 -3.08 4.30
N GLU A 31 1.21 -2.36 5.20
CA GLU A 31 1.00 -0.92 5.41
C GLU A 31 1.39 -0.11 4.15
N ALA A 32 2.56 -0.39 3.56
CA ALA A 32 3.01 0.29 2.35
C ALA A 32 2.07 0.07 1.16
N LEU A 33 1.63 -1.17 0.93
CA LEU A 33 0.68 -1.51 -0.14
C LEU A 33 -0.67 -0.81 0.06
N ALA A 34 -1.20 -0.79 1.28
CA ALA A 34 -2.47 -0.14 1.58
C ALA A 34 -2.40 1.40 1.42
N MET A 35 -1.30 2.03 1.86
CA MET A 35 -1.08 3.46 1.65
C MET A 35 -0.96 3.80 0.16
N LEU A 36 -0.20 3.01 -0.61
CA LEU A 36 -0.05 3.22 -2.05
C LEU A 36 -1.34 2.99 -2.81
N ALA A 37 -2.18 2.05 -2.40
CA ALA A 37 -3.50 1.85 -2.98
C ALA A 37 -4.34 3.15 -2.89
N ILE A 38 -4.33 3.82 -1.73
CA ILE A 38 -5.04 5.09 -1.51
C ILE A 38 -4.50 6.19 -2.43
N GLU A 39 -3.17 6.36 -2.49
CA GLU A 39 -2.54 7.38 -3.34
C GLU A 39 -2.75 7.09 -4.84
N ALA A 40 -2.82 5.81 -5.20
CA ALA A 40 -3.10 5.35 -6.56
C ALA A 40 -4.60 5.14 -6.84
N ARG A 41 -5.53 5.65 -6.01
CA ARG A 41 -6.99 5.41 -6.18
C ARG A 41 -7.56 5.84 -7.55
N ALA A 42 -6.94 6.85 -8.17
CA ALA A 42 -7.32 7.36 -9.49
C ALA A 42 -6.53 6.71 -10.63
N ARG A 43 -5.70 5.72 -10.32
CA ARG A 43 -4.85 4.98 -11.27
C ARG A 43 -5.26 3.50 -11.27
N PRO A 44 -5.03 2.76 -12.37
CA PRO A 44 -5.40 1.35 -12.46
C PRO A 44 -4.69 0.45 -11.43
N GLU A 45 -3.55 0.89 -10.89
CA GLU A 45 -2.77 0.15 -9.90
C GLU A 45 -3.44 0.11 -8.51
N GLY A 46 -4.38 1.01 -8.21
CA GLY A 46 -4.97 1.15 -6.86
C GLY A 46 -5.65 -0.13 -6.34
N LEU A 47 -6.56 -0.73 -7.11
CA LEU A 47 -7.25 -1.97 -6.71
C LEU A 47 -6.31 -3.18 -6.60
N PRO A 48 -5.42 -3.45 -7.57
CA PRO A 48 -4.39 -4.50 -7.43
C PRO A 48 -3.52 -4.36 -6.17
N LEU A 49 -3.15 -3.13 -5.79
CA LEU A 49 -2.35 -2.89 -4.57
C LEU A 49 -3.14 -3.21 -3.30
N LEU A 50 -4.43 -2.87 -3.27
CA LEU A 50 -5.31 -3.22 -2.15
C LEU A 50 -5.45 -4.75 -1.99
N ASP A 51 -5.61 -5.47 -3.10
CA ASP A 51 -5.70 -6.93 -3.07
C ASP A 51 -4.37 -7.58 -2.65
N ALA A 52 -3.24 -7.01 -3.05
CA ALA A 52 -1.92 -7.43 -2.58
C ALA A 52 -1.74 -7.17 -1.07
N ALA A 53 -2.23 -6.03 -0.55
CA ALA A 53 -2.20 -5.72 0.88
C ALA A 53 -3.02 -6.74 1.69
N ARG A 54 -4.24 -7.04 1.23
CA ARG A 54 -5.12 -8.07 1.84
C ARG A 54 -4.47 -9.44 1.84
N SER A 55 -3.90 -9.85 0.71
CA SER A 55 -3.21 -11.13 0.58
C SER A 55 -2.00 -11.23 1.53
N SER A 56 -1.24 -10.14 1.68
CA SER A 56 -0.10 -10.09 2.60
C SER A 56 -0.51 -10.08 4.07
N ALA A 57 -1.72 -9.59 4.39
CA ALA A 57 -2.22 -9.52 5.76
C ALA A 57 -2.50 -10.88 6.39
N SER A 58 -2.69 -11.95 5.60
CA SER A 58 -2.95 -13.30 6.11
C SER A 58 -1.78 -13.88 6.92
N GLY A 59 -0.57 -13.34 6.74
CA GLY A 59 0.64 -13.75 7.46
C GLY A 59 0.90 -12.99 8.76
N LEU A 60 0.06 -12.01 9.12
CA LEU A 60 0.33 -11.15 10.27
C LEU A 60 0.06 -11.85 11.61
N LEU A 61 0.95 -11.62 12.58
CA LEU A 61 0.78 -12.12 13.94
C LEU A 61 -0.37 -11.40 14.65
N ALA A 62 -1.26 -12.17 15.27
CA ALA A 62 -2.30 -11.61 16.12
C ALA A 62 -1.73 -10.95 17.38
N GLY A 63 -2.43 -9.93 17.89
CA GLY A 63 -2.09 -9.27 19.17
C GLY A 63 -0.87 -8.32 19.13
N SER A 64 -0.25 -8.13 17.96
CA SER A 64 0.82 -7.15 17.77
C SER A 64 0.25 -5.77 17.41
N TRP A 65 0.83 -4.72 17.99
CA TRP A 65 0.51 -3.33 17.63
C TRP A 65 0.79 -3.04 16.14
N GLN A 66 1.89 -3.58 15.61
CA GLN A 66 2.25 -3.44 14.19
C GLN A 66 1.20 -4.07 13.28
N SER A 67 0.75 -5.29 13.60
CA SER A 67 -0.31 -5.96 12.85
C SER A 67 -1.63 -5.17 12.90
N ALA A 68 -2.02 -4.67 14.08
CA ALA A 68 -3.21 -3.86 14.23
C ALA A 68 -3.15 -2.58 13.39
N ARG A 69 -1.99 -1.90 13.37
CA ARG A 69 -1.77 -0.71 12.55
C ARG A 69 -1.85 -1.01 11.05
N ALA A 70 -1.20 -2.08 10.60
CA ALA A 70 -1.23 -2.49 9.19
C ALA A 70 -2.66 -2.83 8.73
N LEU A 71 -3.43 -3.55 9.55
CA LEU A 71 -4.84 -3.86 9.26
C LEU A 71 -5.72 -2.61 9.24
N ALA A 72 -5.45 -1.62 10.10
CA ALA A 72 -6.18 -0.34 10.09
C ALA A 72 -5.96 0.43 8.78
N TRP A 73 -4.77 0.32 8.17
CA TRP A 73 -4.50 0.91 6.85
C TRP A 73 -5.26 0.21 5.73
N ILE A 74 -5.37 -1.13 5.76
CA ILE A 74 -6.25 -1.85 4.82
C ILE A 74 -7.68 -1.33 4.96
N ALA A 75 -8.22 -1.28 6.18
CA ALA A 75 -9.59 -0.80 6.40
C ALA A 75 -9.79 0.64 5.90
N ARG A 76 -8.75 1.50 5.99
CA ARG A 76 -8.79 2.83 5.39
C ARG A 76 -8.80 2.76 3.87
N ALA A 77 -7.93 1.97 3.25
CA ALA A 77 -7.85 1.82 1.80
C ALA A 77 -9.16 1.28 1.21
N GLU A 78 -9.80 0.31 1.86
CA GLU A 78 -11.12 -0.19 1.47
C GLU A 78 -12.18 0.91 1.44
N ARG A 79 -12.18 1.82 2.42
CA ARG A 79 -13.12 2.94 2.45
C ARG A 79 -12.87 3.97 1.35
N GLU A 80 -11.62 4.14 0.92
CA GLU A 80 -11.24 5.15 -0.08
C GLU A 80 -11.37 4.65 -1.51
N LEU A 81 -11.26 3.34 -1.75
CA LEU A 81 -11.28 2.75 -3.10
C LEU A 81 -12.61 2.06 -3.45
N LEU A 82 -13.35 1.57 -2.45
CA LEU A 82 -14.55 0.76 -2.67
C LEU A 82 -15.85 1.48 -2.29
N ARG A 83 -15.77 2.70 -1.75
CA ARG A 83 -16.92 3.55 -1.46
C ARG A 83 -16.80 4.84 -2.26
#